data_AF-A0A927NI15-F1
#
_entry.id   AF-A0A927NI15-F1
#
_cell.length_a   1.000
_cell.length_b   1.000
_cell.length_c   1.000
_cell.angle_alpha   90.00
_cell.angle_beta   90.00
_cell.angle_gamma   90.00
#
_symmetry.space_group_name_H-M   'P 1'
#
loop_
_entity.id
_entity.type
_entity.pdbx_description
1 polymer ?
#
loop_
_entity_poly.entity_id
_entity_poly.type
_entity_poly.pdbx_seq_one_letter_code
_entity_poly.pdbx_strand_id
1 'polypeptide(L)'
;MTMAPAAMSTLIAHFTETNTKPEDYDLIVTGDLGKLGSEILLDLMEKEGYKLGENYNDCGQMIFSKNQRVFQGGSGAGCSASVLNSYILAKLKQGELKKVLFCATGALLSTLSSQQGESIPGICHAIVIEKEDS
;
A
#
# COMPACT_ATOMS: atom_id res chain seq x y z
N MET A 1 10.32 0.40 -11.28
CA MET A 1 10.14 0.32 -9.80
C MET A 1 9.67 -1.08 -9.47
N THR A 2 10.37 -1.82 -8.61
CA THR A 2 10.01 -3.22 -8.31
C THR A 2 8.87 -3.37 -7.29
N MET A 3 8.63 -2.34 -6.46
CA MET A 3 7.63 -2.42 -5.39
C MET A 3 6.18 -2.42 -5.92
N ALA A 4 5.87 -1.70 -7.00
CA ALA A 4 4.53 -1.68 -7.59
C ALA A 4 4.12 -3.06 -8.17
N PRO A 5 4.96 -3.75 -8.97
CA PRO A 5 4.69 -5.13 -9.37
C PRO A 5 4.53 -6.11 -8.20
N ALA A 6 5.32 -5.96 -7.13
CA ALA A 6 5.18 -6.79 -5.94
C ALA A 6 3.82 -6.55 -5.23
N ALA A 7 3.41 -5.29 -5.10
CA ALA A 7 2.10 -4.94 -4.55
C ALA A 7 0.94 -5.47 -5.40
N MET A 8 1.03 -5.33 -6.73
CA MET A 8 0.05 -5.88 -7.68
C MET A 8 -0.09 -7.40 -7.49
N SER A 9 1.03 -8.13 -7.49
CA SER A 9 1.03 -9.59 -7.33
C SER A 9 0.37 -10.02 -6.03
N THR A 10 0.68 -9.36 -4.91
CA THR A 10 0.08 -9.67 -3.60
C THR A 10 -1.41 -9.34 -3.57
N LEU A 11 -1.83 -8.21 -4.15
CA LEU A 11 -3.24 -7.79 -4.18
C LEU A 11 -4.09 -8.74 -5.03
N ILE A 12 -3.64 -9.10 -6.24
CA ILE A 12 -4.36 -10.02 -7.13
C ILE A 12 -4.48 -11.40 -6.48
N ALA A 13 -3.39 -11.92 -5.91
CA ALA A 13 -3.41 -13.18 -5.19
C ALA A 13 -4.42 -13.14 -4.03
N HIS A 14 -4.36 -12.09 -3.21
CA HIS A 14 -5.29 -11.88 -2.09
C HIS A 14 -6.75 -11.88 -2.54
N PHE A 15 -7.10 -11.07 -3.54
CA PHE A 15 -8.48 -10.99 -4.05
C PHE A 15 -8.96 -12.33 -4.62
N THR A 16 -8.08 -13.02 -5.36
CA THR A 16 -8.39 -14.33 -5.96
C THR A 16 -8.62 -15.40 -4.89
N GLU A 17 -7.71 -15.51 -3.92
CA GLU A 17 -7.72 -16.55 -2.89
C GLU A 17 -8.85 -16.35 -1.88
N THR A 18 -9.16 -15.10 -1.55
CA THR A 18 -10.25 -14.78 -0.61
C THR A 18 -11.61 -14.63 -1.30
N ASN A 19 -11.65 -14.69 -2.63
CA ASN A 19 -12.83 -14.38 -3.45
C ASN A 19 -13.46 -13.03 -3.07
N THR A 20 -12.60 -12.03 -2.85
CA THR A 20 -12.99 -10.65 -2.59
C THR A 20 -12.56 -9.73 -3.73
N LYS A 21 -13.06 -8.50 -3.71
CA LYS A 21 -12.78 -7.45 -4.68
C LYS A 21 -12.34 -6.18 -3.98
N PRO A 22 -11.74 -5.21 -4.71
CA PRO A 22 -11.41 -3.92 -4.14
C PRO A 22 -12.59 -3.23 -3.43
N GLU A 23 -13.81 -3.38 -3.96
CA GLU A 23 -15.06 -2.81 -3.41
C GLU A 23 -15.51 -3.41 -2.07
N ASP A 24 -14.95 -4.56 -1.66
CA ASP A 24 -15.26 -5.19 -0.37
C ASP A 24 -14.48 -4.57 0.81
N TYR A 25 -13.62 -3.59 0.54
CA TYR A 25 -12.78 -2.92 1.53
C TYR A 25 -13.14 -1.43 1.60
N ASP A 26 -13.24 -0.89 2.81
CA ASP A 26 -13.44 0.55 3.00
C ASP A 26 -12.18 1.36 2.67
N LEU A 27 -11.01 0.73 2.85
CA LEU A 27 -9.71 1.33 2.55
C LEU A 27 -8.72 0.23 2.13
N ILE A 28 -8.04 0.45 1.02
CA ILE A 28 -6.87 -0.31 0.58
C ILE A 28 -5.69 0.65 0.66
N VAL A 29 -4.64 0.29 1.39
CA VAL A 29 -3.52 1.20 1.60
C VAL A 29 -2.19 0.51 1.41
N THR A 30 -1.32 1.11 0.61
CA THR A 30 0.07 0.67 0.44
C THR A 30 1.02 1.44 1.36
N GLY A 31 2.18 0.84 1.64
CA GLY A 31 3.12 1.35 2.64
C GLY A 31 3.95 2.55 2.16
N ASP A 32 4.66 2.41 1.04
CA ASP A 32 5.64 3.42 0.63
C ASP A 32 5.93 3.41 -0.87
N LEU A 33 4.91 3.18 -1.70
CA LEU A 33 5.01 3.33 -3.14
C LEU A 33 5.19 4.80 -3.54
N GLY A 34 4.74 5.74 -2.71
CA GLY A 34 4.72 7.15 -3.03
C GLY A 34 3.84 7.45 -4.25
N LYS A 35 3.96 8.67 -4.80
CA LYS A 35 3.11 9.11 -5.91
C LYS A 35 3.29 8.28 -7.18
N LEU A 36 4.53 8.20 -7.67
CA LEU A 36 4.83 7.49 -8.90
C LEU A 36 4.55 5.98 -8.79
N GLY A 37 4.90 5.36 -7.68
CA GLY A 37 4.64 3.93 -7.48
C GLY A 37 3.15 3.62 -7.38
N SER A 38 2.37 4.52 -6.79
CA SER A 38 0.91 4.41 -6.77
C SER A 38 0.30 4.52 -8.16
N GLU A 39 0.72 5.51 -8.97
CA GLU A 39 0.24 5.64 -10.36
C GLU A 39 0.56 4.38 -11.18
N ILE A 40 1.77 3.84 -11.06
CA ILE A 40 2.15 2.58 -11.71
C ILE A 40 1.30 1.41 -11.21
N LEU A 41 1.04 1.31 -9.90
CA LEU A 41 0.21 0.24 -9.34
C LEU A 41 -1.22 0.31 -9.90
N LEU A 42 -1.82 1.50 -9.97
CA LEU A 42 -3.16 1.70 -10.51
C LEU A 42 -3.25 1.22 -11.97
N ASP A 43 -2.31 1.64 -12.82
CA ASP A 43 -2.25 1.22 -14.22
C ASP A 43 -2.07 -0.30 -14.38
N LEU A 44 -1.27 -0.91 -13.51
CA LEU A 44 -1.00 -2.34 -13.52
C LEU A 44 -2.24 -3.15 -13.10
N MET A 45 -2.90 -2.72 -12.02
CA MET A 45 -4.11 -3.38 -11.52
C MET A 45 -5.27 -3.26 -12.52
N GLU A 46 -5.43 -2.10 -13.17
CA GLU A 46 -6.46 -1.90 -14.20
C GLU A 46 -6.26 -2.83 -15.41
N LYS A 47 -5.01 -3.07 -15.84
CA LYS A 47 -4.71 -4.03 -16.92
C LYS A 47 -5.10 -5.46 -16.57
N GLU A 48 -5.00 -5.83 -15.30
CA GLU A 48 -5.40 -7.15 -14.79
C GLU A 48 -6.90 -7.22 -14.44
N GLY A 49 -7.67 -6.16 -14.71
CA GLY A 49 -9.11 -6.11 -14.46
C GLY A 49 -9.52 -5.76 -13.03
N TYR A 50 -8.57 -5.34 -12.18
CA TYR A 50 -8.83 -4.90 -10.82
C TYR A 50 -8.77 -3.37 -10.72
N LYS A 51 -9.94 -2.72 -10.68
CA LYS A 51 -9.99 -1.27 -10.47
C LYS A 51 -9.90 -0.95 -8.99
N LEU A 52 -8.73 -0.47 -8.55
CA LEU A 52 -8.56 0.15 -7.23
C LEU A 52 -9.25 1.52 -7.27
N GLY A 53 -10.40 1.63 -6.61
CA GLY A 53 -11.27 2.82 -6.68
C GLY A 53 -10.80 3.96 -5.78
N GLU A 54 -11.73 4.87 -5.45
CA GLU A 54 -11.50 5.99 -4.50
C GLU A 54 -11.08 5.52 -3.10
N ASN A 55 -11.25 4.21 -2.79
CA ASN A 55 -10.85 3.59 -1.54
C ASN A 55 -9.36 3.19 -1.49
N TYR A 56 -8.56 3.48 -2.53
CA TYR A 56 -7.11 3.24 -2.51
C TYR A 56 -6.31 4.47 -2.04
N ASN A 57 -5.27 4.24 -1.24
CA ASN A 57 -4.29 5.27 -0.87
C ASN A 57 -2.89 4.68 -0.63
N ASP A 58 -1.90 5.54 -0.42
CA ASP A 58 -0.53 5.16 -0.04
C ASP A 58 -0.11 5.95 1.19
N CYS A 59 0.49 5.30 2.19
CA CYS A 59 0.88 5.95 3.43
C CYS A 59 1.89 7.08 3.17
N GLY A 60 2.79 6.90 2.19
CA GLY A 60 3.73 7.93 1.72
C GLY A 60 3.05 9.15 1.09
N GLN A 61 1.81 9.03 0.61
CA GLN A 61 0.99 10.16 0.18
C GLN A 61 0.14 10.76 1.32
N MET A 62 -0.31 9.94 2.27
CA MET A 62 -1.16 10.37 3.39
C MET A 62 -0.41 11.23 4.42
N ILE A 63 0.88 10.97 4.64
CA ILE A 63 1.69 11.72 5.63
C ILE A 63 2.08 13.12 5.13
N PHE A 64 2.14 13.36 3.81
CA PHE A 64 2.74 14.59 3.27
C PHE A 64 1.71 15.46 2.55
N SER A 65 1.29 16.54 3.20
CA SER A 65 0.51 17.61 2.55
C SER A 65 1.33 18.31 1.47
N LYS A 66 0.68 18.65 0.34
CA LYS A 66 1.25 19.28 -0.88
C LYS A 66 2.13 20.53 -0.67
N ASN A 67 2.17 21.11 0.53
CA ASN A 67 2.92 22.33 0.88
C ASN A 67 4.32 22.09 1.48
N GLN A 68 4.76 20.85 1.70
CA GLN A 68 6.11 20.57 2.19
C GLN A 68 7.05 20.17 1.03
N ARG A 69 8.17 20.89 0.88
CA ARG A 69 9.23 20.60 -0.11
C ARG A 69 9.93 19.28 0.24
N VAL A 70 9.35 18.17 -0.19
CA VAL A 70 10.01 16.86 -0.19
C VAL A 70 9.77 16.23 -1.55
N PHE A 71 10.86 15.92 -2.25
CA PHE A 71 10.82 15.59 -3.67
C PHE A 71 10.05 14.30 -3.99
N GLN A 72 9.87 13.35 -3.04
CA GLN A 72 9.20 12.04 -3.28
C GLN A 72 8.47 11.38 -2.08
N GLY A 73 8.01 12.14 -1.07
CA GLY A 73 7.29 11.54 0.08
C GLY A 73 8.19 10.70 1.00
N GLY A 74 7.75 10.46 2.22
CA GLY A 74 8.52 9.74 3.24
C GLY A 74 8.39 8.23 3.07
N SER A 75 9.49 7.58 2.72
CA SER A 75 9.62 6.12 2.65
C SER A 75 10.28 5.59 3.94
N GLY A 76 9.78 4.45 4.43
CA GLY A 76 10.32 3.74 5.58
C GLY A 76 9.24 3.10 6.48
N ALA A 77 9.63 2.08 7.25
CA ALA A 77 8.75 1.35 8.19
C ALA A 77 8.04 2.25 9.22
N GLY A 78 8.58 3.44 9.51
CA GLY A 78 7.94 4.44 10.39
C GLY A 78 6.70 5.09 9.78
N CYS A 79 6.62 5.21 8.45
CA CYS A 79 5.50 5.82 7.73
C CYS A 79 4.26 4.92 7.81
N SER A 80 4.43 3.66 7.43
CA SER A 80 3.38 2.66 7.40
C SER A 80 2.86 2.32 8.80
N ALA A 81 3.76 2.20 9.80
CA ALA A 81 3.37 1.99 11.20
C ALA A 81 2.63 3.19 11.83
N SER A 82 3.00 4.43 11.48
CA SER A 82 2.36 5.63 12.03
C SER A 82 0.96 5.84 11.47
N VAL A 83 0.76 5.63 10.16
CA VAL A 83 -0.56 5.70 9.52
C VAL A 83 -1.47 4.60 10.05
N LEU A 84 -0.94 3.38 10.18
CA LEU A 84 -1.68 2.27 10.75
C LEU A 84 -2.16 2.56 12.17
N ASN A 85 -1.23 2.91 13.07
CA ASN A 85 -1.54 3.06 14.49
C ASN A 85 -2.33 4.33 14.82
N SER A 86 -2.10 5.43 14.10
CA SER A 86 -2.67 6.73 14.46
C SER A 86 -3.94 7.07 13.68
N TYR A 87 -4.05 6.63 12.43
CA TYR A 87 -5.17 6.99 11.55
C TYR A 87 -6.13 5.82 11.35
N ILE A 88 -5.63 4.68 10.91
CA ILE A 88 -6.47 3.53 10.53
C ILE A 88 -7.14 2.93 11.77
N LEU A 89 -6.38 2.63 12.83
CA LEU A 89 -6.96 2.08 14.06
C LEU A 89 -7.92 3.06 14.75
N ALA A 90 -7.68 4.37 14.67
CA ALA A 90 -8.58 5.38 15.21
C ALA A 90 -9.93 5.39 14.46
N LYS A 91 -9.89 5.36 13.13
CA LYS A 91 -11.10 5.29 12.29
C LYS A 91 -11.87 3.99 12.45
N LEU A 92 -11.17 2.85 12.59
CA LEU A 92 -11.79 1.57 12.93
C LEU A 92 -12.51 1.63 14.29
N LYS A 93 -11.86 2.19 15.33
CA LYS A 93 -12.48 2.37 16.66
C LYS A 93 -13.70 3.30 16.63
N GLN A 94 -13.66 4.35 15.82
CA GLN A 94 -14.77 5.28 15.63
C GLN A 94 -15.91 4.70 14.76
N GLY A 95 -15.68 3.56 14.09
CA GLY A 95 -16.65 2.92 13.20
C GLY A 95 -16.76 3.57 11.82
N GLU A 96 -15.83 4.47 11.47
CA GLU A 96 -15.75 5.11 10.15
C GLU A 96 -15.15 4.19 9.09
N LEU A 97 -14.31 3.25 9.51
CA LEU A 97 -13.83 2.12 8.72
C LEU A 97 -14.28 0.83 9.42
N LYS A 98 -14.58 -0.20 8.64
CA LYS A 98 -14.94 -1.54 9.12
C LYS A 98 -13.97 -2.60 8.62
N LYS A 99 -13.49 -2.49 7.39
CA LYS A 99 -12.58 -3.46 6.76
C LYS A 99 -11.50 -2.77 5.94
N VAL A 100 -10.24 -2.97 6.34
CA VAL A 100 -9.08 -2.30 5.74
C VAL A 100 -8.06 -3.33 5.27
N LEU A 101 -7.60 -3.21 4.02
CA LEU A 101 -6.51 -4.00 3.46
C LEU A 101 -5.22 -3.17 3.48
N PHE A 102 -4.29 -3.52 4.36
CA PHE A 102 -3.01 -2.83 4.51
C PHE A 102 -1.89 -3.65 3.85
N CYS A 103 -1.18 -3.05 2.91
CA CYS A 103 -0.13 -3.66 2.11
C CYS A 103 1.24 -3.02 2.42
N ALA A 104 2.03 -3.66 3.27
CA ALA A 104 3.39 -3.25 3.56
C ALA A 104 4.32 -3.61 2.40
N THR A 105 4.78 -2.59 1.66
CA THR A 105 5.73 -2.72 0.56
C THR A 105 7.16 -2.49 1.04
N GLY A 106 8.13 -3.12 0.37
CA GLY A 106 9.54 -2.86 0.62
C GLY A 106 10.42 -3.26 -0.55
N ALA A 107 11.52 -2.53 -0.73
CA ALA A 107 12.62 -2.91 -1.61
C ALA A 107 13.70 -3.60 -0.77
N LEU A 108 14.07 -4.83 -1.13
CA LEU A 108 15.13 -5.57 -0.43
C LEU A 108 16.49 -5.06 -0.93
N LEU A 109 16.98 -3.99 -0.32
CA LEU A 109 18.24 -3.33 -0.64
C LEU A 109 19.41 -3.89 0.21
N SER A 110 20.56 -4.09 -0.42
CA SER A 110 21.88 -4.20 0.24
C SER A 110 22.89 -3.27 -0.44
N THR A 111 23.90 -2.76 0.27
CA THR A 111 24.92 -1.83 -0.25
C THR A 111 25.75 -2.40 -1.41
N LEU A 112 25.77 -3.73 -1.55
CA LEU A 112 26.42 -4.46 -2.66
C LEU A 112 25.53 -4.50 -3.91
N SER A 113 24.22 -4.76 -3.75
CA SER A 113 23.27 -4.91 -4.85
C SER A 113 23.08 -3.61 -5.65
N SER A 114 23.14 -2.44 -5.00
CA SER A 114 23.03 -1.14 -5.69
C SER A 114 24.24 -0.79 -6.56
N GLN A 115 25.42 -1.36 -6.29
CA GLN A 115 26.66 -1.06 -7.03
C GLN A 115 26.88 -1.97 -8.24
N GLN A 116 26.15 -3.08 -8.33
CA GLN A 116 26.33 -4.09 -9.39
C GLN A 116 25.30 -4.00 -10.54
N GLY A 117 24.37 -3.04 -10.47
CA GLY A 117 23.36 -2.85 -11.52
C GLY A 117 22.32 -3.99 -11.61
N GLU A 118 22.22 -4.82 -10.57
CA GLU A 118 21.25 -5.92 -10.50
C GLU A 118 19.82 -5.41 -10.26
N SER A 119 18.82 -6.17 -10.72
CA SER A 119 17.42 -5.85 -10.45
C SER A 119 17.13 -5.94 -8.95
N ILE A 120 16.61 -4.87 -8.36
CA ILE A 120 16.28 -4.82 -6.94
C ILE A 120 14.99 -5.63 -6.71
N PRO A 121 14.97 -6.71 -5.92
CA PRO A 121 13.75 -7.43 -5.62
C PRO A 121 12.83 -6.60 -4.70
N GLY A 122 11.53 -6.65 -4.99
CA GLY A 122 10.48 -6.00 -4.20
C GLY A 122 9.63 -7.06 -3.50
N ILE A 123 9.14 -6.74 -2.31
CA ILE A 123 8.24 -7.59 -1.53
C ILE A 123 7.02 -6.79 -1.07
N CYS A 124 5.87 -7.45 -0.96
CA CYS A 124 4.66 -6.87 -0.40
C CYS A 124 3.94 -7.90 0.49
N HIS A 125 3.66 -7.52 1.74
CA HIS A 125 2.87 -8.30 2.67
C HIS A 125 1.53 -7.60 2.93
N ALA A 126 0.42 -8.34 2.80
CA ALA A 126 -0.92 -7.82 3.01
C ALA A 126 -1.52 -8.34 4.33
N ILE A 127 -2.22 -7.47 5.04
CA ILE A 127 -2.96 -7.77 6.27
C ILE A 127 -4.34 -7.15 6.16
N VAL A 128 -5.38 -7.93 6.45
CA VAL A 128 -6.75 -7.42 6.58
C VAL A 128 -7.01 -7.11 8.06
N ILE A 129 -7.55 -5.92 8.32
CA ILE A 129 -7.93 -5.49 9.67
C ILE A 129 -9.41 -5.13 9.64
N GLU A 130 -10.16 -5.83 10.46
CA GLU A 130 -11.62 -5.67 10.56
C GLU A 130 -12.00 -5.24 11.96
N LYS A 131 -13.03 -4.39 12.06
CA LYS A 131 -13.67 -4.10 13.34
C LYS A 131 -14.54 -5.29 13.71
N GLU A 132 -14.38 -5.80 14.93
CA GLU A 132 -15.27 -6.83 15.48
C GLU A 132 -16.66 -6.23 15.73
N ASP A 133 -17.70 -6.84 15.15
CA ASP A 133 -19.08 -6.44 15.40
C ASP A 133 -19.45 -6.84 16.84
N SER A 134 -19.65 -5.83 17.70
CA SER A 134 -20.13 -5.99 19.09
C SER A 134 -21.63 -5.78 19.18
#